data_AF-A0A1Z9IPB8-F1
#
_entry.id   AF-A0A1Z9IPB8-F1
#
_cell.length_a   1.000
_cell.length_b   1.000
_cell.length_c   1.000
_cell.angle_alpha   90.00
_cell.angle_beta   90.00
_cell.angle_gamma   90.00
#
_symmetry.space_group_name_H-M   'P 1'
#
loop_
_entity.id
_entity.type
_entity.pdbx_description
1 polymer ?
#
loop_
_entity_poly.entity_id
_entity_poly.type
_entity_poly.pdbx_seq_one_letter_code
_entity_poly.pdbx_strand_id
1 'polypeptide(L)'
;MDSIIEYTNQNSELEFIVSLDYNLEDFSDYECIEWGDLYETLGIYDNNPLIINGDTDFDYDGYYDHYIWNLFAGNSYSSYAILDHHMVVRYLLDFPDYNNFQNIYLPNLVNEMYGCSNEFATNYNSSAVYNDNSCIFGGDFNQDSNIDINDVIILVNLVIGNQLGADTDLNDDNNSDILDIISLINFIIYI
;
A
#
# COMPACT_ATOMS: atom_id res chain seq x y z
N MET A 1 26.48 4.38 0.75
CA MET A 1 26.01 3.72 1.98
C MET A 1 25.55 4.73 2.99
N ASP A 2 26.43 5.60 3.49
CA ASP A 2 26.10 6.64 4.48
C ASP A 2 24.91 7.53 4.06
N SER A 3 24.81 7.84 2.77
CA SER A 3 23.75 8.67 2.22
C SER A 3 22.37 7.99 2.22
N ILE A 4 22.31 6.65 2.09
CA ILE A 4 21.04 5.89 2.16
C ILE A 4 20.50 5.91 3.60
N ILE A 5 21.38 5.74 4.60
CA ILE A 5 21.03 5.81 6.02
C ILE A 5 20.49 7.18 6.40
N GLU A 6 21.17 8.24 5.97
CA GLU A 6 20.73 9.61 6.24
C GLU A 6 19.34 9.89 5.65
N TYR A 7 19.05 9.37 4.45
CA TYR A 7 17.74 9.50 3.84
C TYR A 7 16.67 8.67 4.55
N THR A 8 16.94 7.40 4.85
CA THR A 8 16.03 6.52 5.59
C THR A 8 15.64 7.12 6.94
N ASN A 9 16.61 7.63 7.71
CA ASN A 9 16.34 8.26 9.00
C ASN A 9 15.51 9.55 8.92
N GLN A 10 15.47 10.20 7.75
CA GLN A 10 14.69 11.41 7.52
C GLN A 10 13.28 11.12 6.98
N ASN A 11 12.99 9.88 6.60
CA ASN A 11 11.77 9.53 5.89
C ASN A 11 10.91 8.55 6.70
N SER A 12 9.95 9.10 7.44
CA SER A 12 9.11 8.36 8.40
C SER A 12 8.16 7.33 7.78
N GLU A 13 8.02 7.33 6.46
CA GLU A 13 7.18 6.37 5.72
C GLU A 13 7.96 5.11 5.34
N LEU A 14 9.29 5.13 5.49
CA LEU A 14 10.15 4.01 5.15
C LEU A 14 10.45 3.18 6.40
N GLU A 15 9.75 2.06 6.52
CA GLU A 15 9.83 1.20 7.71
C GLU A 15 11.06 0.28 7.70
N PHE A 16 11.51 -0.23 6.54
CA PHE A 16 12.74 -1.03 6.43
C PHE A 16 13.29 -1.13 4.99
N ILE A 17 14.59 -1.43 4.86
CA ILE A 17 15.26 -1.80 3.60
C ILE A 17 16.06 -3.08 3.86
N VAL A 18 15.96 -4.06 2.94
CA VAL A 18 16.79 -5.27 2.97
C VAL A 18 17.92 -5.13 1.96
N SER A 19 19.17 -5.22 2.42
CA SER A 19 20.38 -5.27 1.59
C SER A 19 20.89 -6.71 1.49
N LEU A 20 21.33 -7.15 0.31
CA LEU A 20 21.90 -8.50 0.11
C LEU A 20 23.44 -8.48 0.01
N ASP A 21 24.07 -7.31 0.20
CA ASP A 21 25.52 -7.18 0.20
C ASP A 21 26.08 -7.45 1.60
N TYR A 22 26.75 -8.59 1.75
CA TYR A 22 27.29 -9.10 3.03
C TYR A 22 28.58 -8.38 3.49
N ASN A 23 29.08 -7.38 2.77
CA ASN A 23 30.37 -6.72 3.08
C ASN A 23 30.24 -5.37 3.79
N LEU A 24 29.09 -5.07 4.39
CA LEU A 24 28.82 -3.77 4.95
C LEU A 24 29.16 -3.75 6.45
N GLU A 25 30.45 -3.67 6.79
CA GLU A 25 30.96 -3.62 8.18
C GLU A 25 30.40 -2.43 9.02
N ASP A 26 29.70 -1.48 8.38
CA ASP A 26 29.21 -0.22 8.98
C ASP A 26 27.67 -0.14 9.18
N PHE A 27 26.91 -1.22 8.94
CA PHE A 27 25.49 -1.22 9.33
C PHE A 27 25.40 -1.56 10.81
N SER A 28 24.69 -0.72 11.60
CA SER A 28 24.07 -1.24 12.81
C SER A 28 22.91 -2.12 12.35
N ASP A 29 23.25 -3.36 11.98
CA ASP A 29 22.28 -4.40 11.65
C ASP A 29 21.32 -4.50 12.83
N TYR A 30 20.03 -4.26 12.61
CA TYR A 30 19.05 -4.77 13.55
C TYR A 30 18.95 -6.26 13.26
N GLU A 31 19.46 -7.10 14.17
CA GLU A 31 19.12 -8.52 14.12
C GLU A 31 17.58 -8.65 14.13
N CYS A 32 17.03 -9.76 13.60
CA CYS A 32 15.56 -9.96 13.60
C CYS A 32 14.93 -9.79 15.01
N ILE A 33 15.74 -9.99 16.05
CA ILE A 33 15.41 -9.75 17.45
C ILE A 33 15.29 -8.25 17.74
N GLU A 34 16.28 -7.45 17.39
CA GLU A 34 16.28 -6.00 17.63
C GLU A 34 15.19 -5.29 16.81
N TRP A 35 14.78 -5.87 15.67
CA TRP A 35 13.63 -5.39 14.89
C TRP A 35 12.28 -5.69 15.58
N GLY A 36 12.12 -6.88 16.16
CA GLY A 36 10.92 -7.24 16.93
C GLY A 36 10.68 -6.32 18.12
N ASP A 37 11.76 -5.84 18.73
CA ASP A 37 11.73 -4.94 19.88
C ASP A 37 11.27 -3.51 19.55
N LEU A 38 11.31 -3.08 18.28
CA LEU A 38 10.86 -1.74 17.86
C LEU A 38 9.34 -1.58 17.91
N TYR A 39 8.58 -2.68 17.88
CA TYR A 39 7.12 -2.67 17.81
C TYR A 39 6.49 -3.33 19.03
N GLU A 40 6.63 -2.70 20.21
CA GLU A 40 6.06 -3.16 21.50
C GLU A 40 4.54 -3.48 21.43
N THR A 41 3.83 -2.88 20.47
CA THR A 41 2.39 -3.06 20.24
C THR A 41 2.02 -4.37 19.55
N LEU A 42 2.97 -5.06 18.89
CA LEU A 42 2.79 -6.39 18.29
C LEU A 42 2.86 -7.55 19.32
N GLY A 43 3.11 -7.22 20.59
CA GLY A 43 2.63 -7.98 21.75
C GLY A 43 3.68 -8.75 22.56
N ILE A 44 3.31 -9.02 23.83
CA ILE A 44 4.03 -9.71 24.93
C ILE A 44 4.38 -11.19 24.60
N TYR A 45 4.36 -11.60 23.34
CA TYR A 45 4.46 -12.99 22.88
C TYR A 45 5.73 -13.31 22.07
N ASP A 46 6.72 -12.41 22.00
CA ASP A 46 7.97 -12.61 21.22
C ASP A 46 7.69 -13.00 19.75
N ASN A 47 6.78 -12.28 19.08
CA ASN A 47 6.51 -12.48 17.66
C ASN A 47 7.59 -11.81 16.80
N ASN A 48 8.84 -12.23 16.97
CA ASN A 48 9.92 -11.79 16.09
C ASN A 48 9.66 -12.30 14.68
N PRO A 49 9.70 -11.45 13.65
CA PRO A 49 9.59 -11.93 12.28
C PRO A 49 10.79 -12.79 12.01
N LEU A 50 10.51 -14.05 11.75
CA LEU A 50 11.51 -14.99 11.31
C LEU A 50 11.42 -15.07 9.79
N ILE A 51 12.45 -14.56 9.11
CA ILE A 51 12.66 -14.94 7.71
C ILE A 51 13.11 -16.40 7.73
N ILE A 52 12.16 -17.32 7.57
CA ILE A 52 12.46 -18.74 7.40
C ILE A 52 12.98 -18.92 5.97
N ASN A 53 14.29 -18.81 5.78
CA ASN A 53 14.89 -19.38 4.59
C ASN A 53 14.90 -20.91 4.79
N GLY A 54 14.00 -21.62 4.10
CA GLY A 54 13.96 -23.10 4.09
C GLY A 54 15.17 -23.74 3.39
N ASP A 55 16.31 -23.10 3.51
CA ASP A 55 17.51 -23.29 2.74
C ASP A 55 18.21 -24.54 3.25
N THR A 56 18.06 -25.59 2.46
CA THR A 56 18.65 -26.89 2.72
C THR A 56 19.95 -26.94 1.93
N ASP A 57 21.03 -27.40 2.55
CA ASP A 57 22.25 -27.78 1.84
C ASP A 57 21.95 -29.02 0.96
N PHE A 58 21.53 -28.79 -0.29
CA PHE A 58 21.13 -29.82 -1.24
C PHE A 58 22.35 -30.57 -1.81
N ASP A 59 23.52 -29.94 -1.82
CA ASP A 59 24.75 -30.53 -2.37
C ASP A 59 25.67 -31.15 -1.30
N TYR A 60 25.33 -30.98 -0.02
CA TYR A 60 26.00 -31.50 1.16
C TYR A 60 27.44 -31.00 1.33
N ASP A 61 27.73 -29.78 0.88
CA ASP A 61 29.07 -29.18 0.99
C ASP A 61 29.34 -28.53 2.36
N GLY A 62 28.32 -28.44 3.22
CA GLY A 62 28.36 -27.84 4.54
C GLY A 62 27.99 -26.36 4.58
N TYR A 63 27.58 -25.78 3.45
CA TYR A 63 27.08 -24.42 3.32
C TYR A 63 25.62 -24.47 2.85
N TYR A 64 24.83 -23.47 3.25
CA TYR A 64 23.46 -23.36 2.77
C TYR A 64 23.46 -22.81 1.31
N ASP A 65 22.63 -23.38 0.43
CA ASP A 65 22.59 -23.08 -1.01
C ASP A 65 22.05 -21.68 -1.35
N HIS A 66 21.29 -21.10 -0.44
CA HIS A 66 20.66 -19.79 -0.53
C HIS A 66 19.74 -19.58 -1.74
N TYR A 67 19.05 -20.62 -2.19
CA TYR A 67 18.17 -20.57 -3.36
C TYR A 67 17.00 -19.60 -3.24
N ILE A 68 16.61 -19.17 -2.04
CA ILE A 68 15.60 -18.11 -1.88
C ILE A 68 16.07 -16.81 -2.55
N TRP A 69 17.38 -16.53 -2.58
CA TRP A 69 17.92 -15.35 -3.28
C TRP A 69 17.84 -15.48 -4.80
N ASN A 70 17.82 -16.71 -5.33
CA ASN A 70 17.56 -16.94 -6.76
C ASN A 70 16.12 -16.55 -7.15
N LEU A 71 15.18 -16.45 -6.19
CA LEU A 71 13.83 -15.94 -6.48
C LEU A 71 13.85 -14.44 -6.82
N PHE A 72 14.82 -13.71 -6.29
CA PHE A 72 15.00 -12.28 -6.54
C PHE A 72 16.07 -12.02 -7.60
N ALA A 73 16.89 -13.00 -7.97
CA ALA A 73 17.79 -12.92 -9.10
C ALA A 73 16.98 -12.92 -10.40
N GLY A 74 16.91 -11.77 -11.08
CA GLY A 74 16.34 -11.67 -12.43
C GLY A 74 17.24 -12.36 -13.48
N ASN A 75 17.25 -11.83 -14.71
CA ASN A 75 18.20 -12.31 -15.75
C ASN A 75 19.66 -11.83 -15.51
N SER A 76 19.91 -11.09 -14.43
CA SER A 76 21.21 -10.52 -14.05
C SER A 76 21.43 -10.66 -12.53
N TYR A 77 22.70 -10.64 -12.10
CA TYR A 77 23.09 -10.70 -10.70
C TYR A 77 22.78 -9.37 -10.01
N SER A 78 21.63 -9.26 -9.35
CA SER A 78 21.24 -8.05 -8.62
C SER A 78 21.50 -8.19 -7.12
N SER A 79 22.27 -7.25 -6.59
CA SER A 79 22.68 -7.19 -5.17
C SER A 79 21.60 -6.57 -4.27
N TYR A 80 20.57 -5.96 -4.85
CA TYR A 80 19.49 -5.30 -4.12
C TYR A 80 18.14 -5.66 -4.75
N ALA A 81 17.20 -6.08 -3.91
CA ALA A 81 15.80 -6.28 -4.28
C ALA A 81 14.93 -5.33 -3.44
N ILE A 82 14.15 -4.48 -4.11
CA ILE A 82 13.21 -3.57 -3.45
C ILE A 82 11.81 -4.14 -3.60
N LEU A 83 11.19 -4.43 -2.46
CA LEU A 83 9.82 -4.92 -2.35
C LEU A 83 8.91 -3.76 -1.94
N ASP A 84 7.71 -3.67 -2.52
CA ASP A 84 6.68 -2.74 -2.04
C ASP A 84 5.93 -3.29 -0.82
N HIS A 85 4.95 -2.52 -0.33
CA HIS A 85 4.10 -2.93 0.80
C HIS A 85 3.14 -4.09 0.49
N HIS A 86 3.05 -4.55 -0.76
CA HIS A 86 2.34 -5.77 -1.16
C HIS A 86 3.27 -6.98 -1.29
N MET A 87 4.53 -6.86 -0.88
CA MET A 87 5.56 -7.89 -1.04
C MET A 87 5.83 -8.24 -2.52
N VAL A 88 5.67 -7.27 -3.41
CA VAL A 88 5.97 -7.40 -4.85
C VAL A 88 7.33 -6.76 -5.13
N VAL A 89 8.20 -7.49 -5.83
CA VAL A 89 9.49 -6.97 -6.29
C VAL A 89 9.26 -5.87 -7.31
N ARG A 90 9.66 -4.63 -6.99
CA ARG A 90 9.54 -3.48 -7.89
C ARG A 90 10.83 -3.16 -8.61
N TYR A 91 11.97 -3.34 -7.94
CA TYR A 91 13.28 -3.07 -8.52
C TYR A 91 14.29 -4.16 -8.14
N LEU A 92 15.10 -4.56 -9.12
CA LEU A 92 16.28 -5.39 -8.97
C LEU A 92 17.48 -4.59 -9.45
N LEU A 93 18.41 -4.30 -8.55
CA LEU A 93 19.50 -3.36 -8.80
C LEU A 93 20.84 -4.01 -8.41
N ASP A 94 21.81 -3.95 -9.32
CA ASP A 94 23.18 -4.43 -9.06
C ASP A 94 23.95 -3.39 -8.23
N PHE A 95 23.83 -2.11 -8.61
CA PHE A 95 24.38 -0.97 -7.89
C PHE A 95 23.40 0.22 -7.99
N PRO A 96 22.54 0.45 -6.99
CA PRO A 96 21.62 1.57 -7.01
C PRO A 96 22.37 2.90 -6.97
N ASP A 97 22.08 3.80 -7.93
CA ASP A 97 22.52 5.19 -7.85
C ASP A 97 21.75 5.92 -6.75
N TYR A 98 22.47 6.63 -5.89
CA TYR A 98 21.90 7.34 -4.74
C TYR A 98 20.82 8.35 -5.14
N ASN A 99 21.05 9.14 -6.20
CA ASN A 99 20.08 10.14 -6.63
C ASN A 99 18.82 9.49 -7.19
N ASN A 100 18.95 8.38 -7.91
CA ASN A 100 17.79 7.64 -8.40
C ASN A 100 17.01 6.99 -7.25
N PHE A 101 17.70 6.45 -6.25
CA PHE A 101 17.05 5.88 -5.07
C PHE A 101 16.24 6.94 -4.31
N GLN A 102 16.85 8.09 -4.06
CA GLN A 102 16.23 9.21 -3.33
C GLN A 102 15.09 9.89 -4.10
N ASN A 103 15.24 10.10 -5.41
CA ASN A 103 14.35 10.98 -6.17
C ASN A 103 13.40 10.24 -7.11
N ILE A 104 13.58 8.93 -7.29
CA ILE A 104 12.78 8.13 -8.23
C ILE A 104 12.18 6.91 -7.52
N TYR A 105 13.02 5.99 -7.02
CA TYR A 105 12.51 4.71 -6.55
C TYR A 105 11.66 4.84 -5.29
N LEU A 106 12.20 5.44 -4.23
CA LEU A 106 11.47 5.56 -2.97
C LEU A 106 10.25 6.48 -3.04
N PRO A 107 10.32 7.69 -3.63
CA PRO A 107 9.15 8.54 -3.74
C PRO A 107 8.01 7.89 -4.53
N ASN A 108 8.33 7.12 -5.59
CA ASN A 108 7.29 6.43 -6.35
C ASN A 108 6.62 5.33 -5.51
N LEU A 109 7.39 4.53 -4.77
CA LEU A 109 6.84 3.48 -3.91
C LEU A 109 5.95 4.05 -2.81
N VAL A 110 6.40 5.12 -2.17
CA VAL A 110 5.63 5.86 -1.16
C VAL A 110 4.35 6.42 -1.79
N ASN A 111 4.45 7.09 -2.95
CA ASN A 111 3.28 7.66 -3.62
C ASN A 111 2.24 6.59 -4.01
N GLU A 112 2.67 5.37 -4.33
CA GLU A 112 1.76 4.24 -4.59
C GLU A 112 0.95 3.81 -3.35
N MET A 113 1.38 4.18 -2.14
CA MET A 113 0.63 3.94 -0.89
C MET A 113 -0.49 4.96 -0.66
N TYR A 114 -0.52 6.06 -1.42
CA TYR A 114 -1.56 7.08 -1.33
C TYR A 114 -2.69 6.81 -2.33
N GLY A 115 -3.93 6.96 -1.87
CA GLY A 115 -5.11 6.87 -2.72
C GLY A 115 -6.38 6.78 -1.90
N CYS A 116 -7.53 6.66 -2.55
CA CYS A 116 -8.78 6.52 -1.83
C CYS A 116 -8.87 5.17 -1.10
N SER A 117 -8.93 5.19 0.24
CA SER A 117 -9.04 3.98 1.06
C SER A 117 -10.49 3.59 1.41
N ASN A 118 -11.49 4.37 0.98
CA ASN A 118 -12.90 4.09 1.25
C ASN A 118 -13.47 3.13 0.19
N GLU A 119 -13.91 1.95 0.62
CA GLU A 119 -14.44 0.88 -0.24
C GLU A 119 -15.73 1.26 -1.00
N PHE A 120 -16.42 2.33 -0.58
CA PHE A 120 -17.62 2.84 -1.23
C PHE A 120 -17.33 3.92 -2.29
N ALA A 121 -16.07 4.30 -2.48
CA ALA A 121 -15.70 5.26 -3.51
C ALA A 121 -15.57 4.60 -4.89
N THR A 122 -15.97 5.33 -5.94
CA THR A 122 -15.83 4.88 -7.33
C THR A 122 -14.37 4.71 -7.77
N ASN A 123 -13.45 5.43 -7.10
CA ASN A 123 -12.00 5.32 -7.30
C ASN A 123 -11.32 4.67 -6.09
N TYR A 124 -12.02 3.81 -5.33
CA TYR A 124 -11.41 3.01 -4.26
C TYR A 124 -10.16 2.30 -4.77
N ASN A 125 -9.06 2.48 -4.05
CA ASN A 125 -7.79 1.85 -4.32
C ASN A 125 -7.49 0.86 -3.19
N SER A 126 -7.67 -0.43 -3.45
CA SER A 126 -7.36 -1.50 -2.47
C SER A 126 -5.89 -1.56 -2.08
N SER A 127 -5.02 -0.94 -2.88
CA SER A 127 -3.59 -0.85 -2.64
C SER A 127 -3.19 0.39 -1.81
N ALA A 128 -4.11 1.32 -1.55
CA ALA A 128 -3.83 2.51 -0.74
C ALA A 128 -3.75 2.14 0.74
N VAL A 129 -2.68 2.58 1.40
CA VAL A 129 -2.50 2.52 2.86
C VAL A 129 -2.93 3.82 3.50
N TYR A 130 -2.67 4.95 2.83
CA TYR A 130 -2.98 6.29 3.31
C TYR A 130 -4.05 6.93 2.43
N ASN A 131 -5.13 7.41 3.07
CA ASN A 131 -6.15 8.16 2.37
C ASN A 131 -5.62 9.54 1.97
N ASP A 132 -5.62 9.84 0.67
CA ASP A 132 -5.20 11.13 0.13
C ASP A 132 -6.36 12.12 -0.07
N ASN A 133 -7.56 11.76 0.41
CA ASN A 133 -8.80 12.50 0.20
C ASN A 133 -9.18 12.66 -1.29
N SER A 134 -8.67 11.80 -2.17
CA SER A 134 -9.06 11.78 -3.59
C SER A 134 -10.38 11.03 -3.84
N CYS A 135 -10.99 10.44 -2.82
CA CYS A 135 -12.19 9.61 -2.98
C CYS A 135 -13.32 10.34 -3.73
N ILE A 136 -13.77 9.72 -4.83
CA ILE A 136 -14.87 10.18 -5.66
C ILE A 136 -16.08 9.34 -5.31
N PHE A 137 -17.07 10.00 -4.72
CA PHE A 137 -18.34 9.40 -4.39
C PHE A 137 -19.41 9.98 -5.30
N GLY A 138 -20.25 9.11 -5.87
CA GLY A 138 -21.51 9.57 -6.46
C GLY A 138 -22.44 10.09 -5.36
N GLY A 139 -23.33 11.01 -5.70
CA GLY A 139 -24.40 11.42 -4.80
C GLY A 139 -24.33 12.84 -4.22
N ASP A 140 -23.39 13.71 -4.64
CA ASP A 140 -23.49 15.16 -4.43
C ASP A 140 -24.47 15.76 -5.46
N PHE A 141 -25.77 15.57 -5.22
CA PHE A 141 -26.82 16.00 -6.13
C PHE A 141 -27.06 17.51 -6.07
N ASN A 142 -26.65 18.17 -4.99
CA ASN A 142 -26.82 19.60 -4.80
C ASN A 142 -25.59 20.43 -5.25
N GLN A 143 -24.46 19.76 -5.51
CA GLN A 143 -23.18 20.31 -5.95
C GLN A 143 -22.52 21.27 -4.94
N ASP A 144 -22.71 21.01 -3.64
CA ASP A 144 -22.12 21.80 -2.56
C ASP A 144 -20.81 21.22 -2.00
N SER A 145 -20.31 20.13 -2.61
CA SER A 145 -19.11 19.40 -2.22
C SER A 145 -19.22 18.64 -0.89
N ASN A 146 -20.41 18.52 -0.33
CA ASN A 146 -20.72 17.62 0.78
C ASN A 146 -21.75 16.59 0.30
N ILE A 147 -21.67 15.39 0.84
CA ILE A 147 -22.70 14.38 0.62
C ILE A 147 -23.44 14.20 1.93
N ASP A 148 -24.67 14.69 1.98
CA ASP A 148 -25.48 14.71 3.20
C ASP A 148 -26.97 14.47 2.92
N ILE A 149 -27.79 14.70 3.94
CA ILE A 149 -29.24 14.46 3.85
C ILE A 149 -29.93 15.35 2.80
N ASN A 150 -29.35 16.49 2.43
CA ASN A 150 -29.89 17.37 1.39
C ASN A 150 -29.80 16.70 0.01
N ASP A 151 -28.76 15.92 -0.25
CA ASP A 151 -28.63 15.15 -1.49
C ASP A 151 -29.66 14.04 -1.59
N VAL A 152 -29.94 13.37 -0.46
CA VAL A 152 -31.01 12.36 -0.36
C VAL A 152 -32.36 12.97 -0.74
N ILE A 153 -32.65 14.20 -0.29
CA ILE A 153 -33.90 14.89 -0.64
C ILE A 153 -33.98 15.13 -2.15
N ILE A 154 -32.88 15.50 -2.79
CA ILE A 154 -32.85 15.70 -4.25
C ILE A 154 -33.05 14.36 -4.97
N LEU A 155 -32.32 13.31 -4.59
CA LEU A 155 -32.45 11.99 -5.20
C LEU A 155 -33.88 11.45 -5.07
N VAL A 156 -34.51 11.61 -3.91
CA VAL A 156 -35.93 11.25 -3.71
C VAL A 156 -36.84 11.99 -4.70
N ASN A 157 -36.62 13.28 -4.92
CA ASN A 157 -37.40 14.06 -5.89
C ASN A 157 -37.15 13.62 -7.33
N LEU A 158 -35.92 13.23 -7.69
CA LEU A 158 -35.57 12.71 -9.01
C LEU A 158 -36.23 11.35 -9.26
N VAL A 159 -36.17 10.43 -8.29
CA VAL A 159 -36.80 9.11 -8.31
C VAL A 159 -38.32 9.23 -8.45
N ILE A 160 -38.96 10.09 -7.66
CA ILE A 160 -40.41 10.32 -7.73
C ILE A 160 -40.81 11.05 -9.02
N GLY A 161 -39.99 12.01 -9.46
CA GLY A 161 -40.22 12.83 -10.65
C GLY A 161 -39.91 12.13 -11.98
N ASN A 162 -39.34 10.93 -11.93
CA ASN A 162 -38.84 10.18 -13.09
C ASN A 162 -37.86 11.00 -13.96
N GLN A 163 -37.04 11.83 -13.30
CA GLN A 163 -35.97 12.63 -13.91
C GLN A 163 -34.63 11.92 -13.68
N LEU A 164 -34.49 10.72 -14.24
CA LEU A 164 -33.39 9.80 -13.96
C LEU A 164 -32.27 9.94 -15.00
N GLY A 165 -31.03 9.80 -14.55
CA GLY A 165 -29.81 9.81 -15.37
C GLY A 165 -28.85 8.71 -14.94
N ALA A 166 -27.71 8.56 -15.63
CA ALA A 166 -26.69 7.58 -15.21
C ALA A 166 -26.17 7.87 -13.79
N ASP A 167 -26.16 9.15 -13.39
CA ASP A 167 -25.64 9.57 -12.08
C ASP A 167 -26.63 9.32 -10.92
N THR A 168 -27.85 8.85 -11.21
CA THR A 168 -28.85 8.49 -10.17
C THR A 168 -28.89 7.00 -9.84
N ASP A 169 -28.11 6.17 -10.55
CA ASP A 169 -27.91 4.75 -10.30
C ASP A 169 -26.64 4.57 -9.44
N LEU A 170 -26.80 4.62 -8.12
CA LEU A 170 -25.71 4.57 -7.15
C LEU A 170 -25.33 3.14 -6.76
N ASN A 171 -26.17 2.14 -7.05
CA ASN A 171 -25.87 0.74 -6.78
C ASN A 171 -25.45 -0.05 -8.04
N ASP A 172 -25.32 0.63 -9.18
CA ASP A 172 -24.94 0.09 -10.49
C ASP A 172 -25.85 -1.07 -10.97
N ASP A 173 -27.13 -1.07 -10.59
CA ASP A 173 -28.08 -2.12 -10.98
C ASP A 173 -28.83 -1.84 -12.30
N ASN A 174 -28.53 -0.71 -12.94
CA ASN A 174 -29.17 -0.15 -14.13
C ASN A 174 -30.59 0.37 -13.91
N ASN A 175 -31.05 0.49 -12.66
CA ASN A 175 -32.31 1.12 -12.30
C ASN A 175 -32.03 2.24 -11.30
N SER A 176 -32.64 3.41 -11.51
CA SER A 176 -32.61 4.48 -10.50
C SER A 176 -33.92 4.46 -9.72
N ASP A 177 -33.91 3.83 -8.54
CA ASP A 177 -35.07 3.63 -7.68
C ASP A 177 -34.78 3.83 -6.17
N ILE A 178 -35.56 3.18 -5.31
CA ILE A 178 -35.42 3.31 -3.86
C ILE A 178 -34.11 2.68 -3.34
N LEU A 179 -33.53 1.73 -4.09
CA LEU A 179 -32.28 1.07 -3.73
C LEU A 179 -31.10 2.05 -3.80
N ASP A 180 -31.09 3.00 -4.74
CA ASP A 180 -30.07 4.06 -4.82
C ASP A 180 -30.15 5.03 -3.65
N ILE A 181 -31.36 5.36 -3.22
CA ILE A 181 -31.59 6.17 -2.02
C ILE A 181 -31.03 5.44 -0.78
N ILE A 182 -31.24 4.13 -0.69
CA ILE A 182 -30.68 3.32 0.40
C ILE A 182 -29.15 3.29 0.32
N SER A 183 -28.56 3.19 -0.88
CA SER A 183 -27.10 3.27 -1.08
C SER A 183 -26.54 4.60 -0.60
N LEU A 184 -27.17 5.73 -0.94
CA LEU A 184 -26.74 7.05 -0.49
C LEU A 184 -26.86 7.22 1.03
N ILE A 185 -27.94 6.73 1.64
CA ILE A 185 -28.13 6.80 3.10
C ILE A 185 -27.08 5.94 3.82
N ASN A 186 -26.84 4.72 3.34
CA ASN A 186 -25.80 3.87 3.90
C ASN A 186 -24.45 4.58 3.82
N PHE A 187 -24.14 5.16 2.67
CA PHE A 187 -22.93 5.94 2.50
C PHE A 187 -22.79 7.04 3.57
N ILE A 188 -23.79 7.93 3.71
CA ILE A 188 -23.80 9.03 4.71
C ILE A 188 -23.59 8.54 6.15
N ILE A 189 -24.00 7.32 6.49
CA ILE A 189 -23.85 6.76 7.84
C ILE A 189 -22.42 6.27 8.11
N TYR A 190 -21.66 5.90 7.07
CA TYR A 190 -20.34 5.28 7.19
C TYR A 190 -19.16 6.22 6.87
N ILE A 191 -19.41 7.46 6.41
CA ILE A 191 -18.43 8.56 6.34
C ILE A 191 -18.37 9.33 7.66
#